data_AF-A0A7X7IRD9-F1
#
_entry.id   AF-A0A7X7IRD9-F1
#
_cell.length_a   1.000
_cell.length_b   1.000
_cell.length_c   1.000
_cell.angle_alpha   90.00
_cell.angle_beta   90.00
_cell.angle_gamma   90.00
#
_symmetry.space_group_name_H-M   'P 1'
#
loop_
_entity.id
_entity.type
_entity.pdbx_description
1 polymer ?
#
loop_
_entity_poly.entity_id
_entity_poly.type
_entity_poly.pdbx_seq_one_letter_code
_entity_poly.pdbx_strand_id
1 'polypeptide(L)'
;MSEMIIIGIIAVLLFGKRLPEVGRSLGRGLVEFKKGLHEIEDEVHRGSYSSDSRREVSDDVDHEEPTAPKFEPPASEPREEKESVS
;
A
#
# COMPACT_ATOMS: atom_id res chain seq x y z
N MET A 1 8.88 -5.61 27.19
CA MET A 1 9.56 -4.86 26.09
C MET A 1 11.04 -5.22 26.03
N SER A 2 11.70 -5.36 27.18
CA SER A 2 13.07 -5.84 27.35
C SER A 2 13.36 -7.21 26.71
N GLU A 3 12.38 -8.12 26.69
CA GLU A 3 12.53 -9.50 26.21
C GLU A 3 12.88 -9.55 24.73
N MET A 4 12.22 -8.71 23.92
CA MET A 4 12.45 -8.62 22.47
C MET A 4 13.86 -8.12 22.15
N ILE A 5 14.38 -7.18 22.96
CA ILE A 5 15.74 -6.66 22.82
C ILE A 5 16.75 -7.76 23.13
N ILE A 6 16.54 -8.55 24.18
CA ILE A 6 17.42 -9.67 24.55
C ILE A 6 17.47 -10.71 23.43
N ILE A 7 16.30 -11.09 22.87
CA ILE A 7 16.23 -12.02 21.75
C ILE A 7 16.94 -11.46 20.51
N GLY A 8 16.75 -10.16 20.22
CA GLY A 8 17.44 -9.48 19.13
C GLY A 8 18.98 -9.50 19.29
N ILE A 9 19.47 -9.25 20.51
CA ILE A 9 20.90 -9.33 20.82
C ILE A 9 21.42 -10.75 20.61
N ILE A 10 20.71 -11.77 21.11
CA ILE A 10 21.08 -13.18 20.92
C ILE A 10 21.12 -13.53 19.42
N ALA A 11 20.13 -13.11 18.64
CA ALA A 11 20.11 -13.31 17.20
C ALA A 11 21.31 -12.64 16.51
N VAL A 12 21.67 -11.42 16.90
CA VAL A 12 22.87 -10.73 16.38
C VAL A 12 24.15 -11.47 16.77
N LEU A 13 24.25 -12.05 17.97
CA LEU A 13 25.42 -12.84 18.37
C LEU A 13 25.54 -14.16 17.59
N LEU A 14 24.42 -14.83 17.31
CA LEU A 14 24.39 -16.08 16.55
C LEU A 14 24.67 -15.86 15.05
N PHE A 15 24.01 -14.86 14.45
CA PHE A 15 24.05 -14.64 13.00
C PHE A 15 25.07 -13.58 12.58
N GLY A 16 25.45 -12.66 13.48
CA GLY A 16 26.45 -11.61 13.24
C GLY A 16 26.16 -10.79 11.99
N LYS A 17 27.16 -10.68 11.12
CA LYS A 17 27.07 -9.96 9.84
C LYS A 17 26.18 -10.65 8.80
N ARG A 18 25.73 -11.89 9.06
CA ARG A 18 24.85 -12.66 8.18
C ARG A 18 23.37 -12.39 8.46
N LEU A 19 23.02 -11.76 9.58
CA LEU A 19 21.65 -11.34 9.88
C LEU A 19 20.96 -10.59 8.72
N PRO A 20 21.58 -9.59 8.05
CA PRO A 20 20.97 -8.91 6.90
C PRO A 20 20.88 -9.80 5.64
N GLU A 21 21.67 -10.85 5.54
CA GLU A 21 21.58 -11.84 4.46
C GLU A 21 20.38 -12.77 4.71
N VAL A 22 20.25 -13.29 5.94
CA VAL A 22 19.14 -14.13 6.40
C VAL A 22 17.81 -13.37 6.30
N GLY A 23 17.75 -12.14 6.80
CA GLY A 23 16.56 -11.30 6.71
C GLY A 23 16.12 -11.03 5.26
N ARG A 24 17.08 -10.83 4.33
CA ARG A 24 16.77 -10.70 2.91
C ARG A 24 16.24 -12.00 2.31
N SER A 25 16.83 -13.15 2.66
CA SER A 25 16.36 -14.46 2.17
C SER A 25 14.96 -14.80 2.67
N LEU A 26 14.69 -14.60 3.96
CA LEU A 26 13.37 -14.78 4.57
C LEU A 26 12.35 -13.78 4.03
N GLY A 27 12.76 -12.52 3.84
CA GLY A 27 11.91 -11.48 3.28
C GLY A 27 11.47 -11.80 1.85
N ARG A 28 12.39 -12.27 0.99
CA ARG A 28 12.03 -12.73 -0.36
C ARG A 28 11.07 -13.91 -0.31
N GLY A 29 11.35 -14.92 0.52
CA GLY A 29 10.48 -16.08 0.68
C GLY A 29 9.08 -15.70 1.17
N LEU A 30 8.96 -14.76 2.11
CA LEU A 30 7.66 -14.27 2.60
C LEU A 30 6.90 -13.49 1.53
N VAL A 31 7.59 -12.71 0.69
CA VAL A 31 6.98 -11.98 -0.44
C VAL A 31 6.46 -12.94 -1.50
N GLU A 32 7.25 -13.95 -1.88
CA GLU A 32 6.84 -14.98 -2.83
C GLU A 32 5.67 -15.82 -2.27
N PHE A 33 5.74 -16.18 -0.99
CA PHE A 33 4.65 -16.88 -0.31
C PHE A 33 3.36 -16.06 -0.31
N LYS A 34 3.43 -14.75 -0.01
CA LYS A 34 2.26 -13.86 -0.06
C LYS A 34 1.66 -13.80 -1.47
N LYS A 35 2.49 -13.71 -2.50
CA LYS A 35 2.03 -13.70 -3.91
C LYS A 35 1.33 -15.02 -4.26
N GLY A 36 1.91 -16.15 -3.89
CA GLY A 36 1.29 -17.47 -4.13
C GLY A 36 -0.05 -17.61 -3.40
N LEU A 37 -0.16 -17.13 -2.15
CA LEU A 37 -1.43 -17.13 -1.43
C LEU A 37 -2.49 -16.25 -2.11
N HIS A 38 -2.11 -15.08 -2.63
CA HIS A 38 -3.02 -14.17 -3.32
C HIS A 38 -3.52 -14.76 -4.64
N GLU A 39 -2.65 -15.42 -5.41
CA GLU A 39 -3.02 -16.12 -6.65
C GLU A 39 -4.02 -17.25 -6.39
N ILE A 40 -3.85 -18.00 -5.30
CA ILE A 40 -4.79 -19.06 -4.89
C ILE A 40 -6.14 -18.44 -4.48
N GLU A 41 -6.13 -17.34 -3.72
CA GLU A 41 -7.33 -16.62 -3.33
C GLU A 41 -8.12 -16.13 -4.55
N ASP A 42 -7.42 -15.56 -5.54
CA ASP A 42 -7.99 -15.09 -6.81
C ASP A 42 -8.54 -16.25 -7.66
N GLU A 43 -7.86 -17.40 -7.71
CA GLU A 43 -8.33 -18.58 -8.43
C GLU A 43 -9.59 -19.17 -7.78
N VAL A 44 -9.65 -19.22 -6.44
CA VAL A 44 -10.85 -19.64 -5.71
C VAL A 44 -12.01 -18.68 -5.95
N HIS A 45 -11.74 -17.37 -5.94
CA HIS A 45 -12.75 -16.36 -6.27
C HIS A 45 -13.26 -16.57 -7.71
N ARG A 46 -12.37 -16.62 -8.71
CA ARG A 46 -12.75 -16.79 -10.13
C ARG A 46 -13.41 -18.13 -10.43
N GLY A 47 -12.98 -19.21 -9.80
CA GLY A 47 -13.58 -20.54 -9.92
C GLY A 47 -15.04 -20.58 -9.46
N SER A 48 -15.41 -19.72 -8.50
CA SER A 48 -16.80 -19.55 -8.08
C SER A 48 -17.65 -18.72 -9.05
N TYR A 49 -17.05 -17.92 -9.94
CA TYR A 49 -17.76 -17.11 -10.95
C TYR A 49 -17.79 -17.75 -12.35
N SER A 50 -17.08 -18.86 -12.59
CA SER A 50 -16.95 -19.46 -13.92
C SER A 50 -18.09 -20.41 -14.32
N SER A 51 -19.27 -20.30 -13.70
CA SER A 51 -20.47 -21.05 -14.14
C SER A 51 -21.56 -20.18 -14.76
N ASP A 52 -21.38 -18.86 -14.89
CA ASP A 52 -22.33 -18.06 -15.67
C ASP A 52 -21.65 -16.88 -16.36
N SER A 53 -22.10 -16.57 -17.58
CA SER A 53 -21.81 -15.36 -18.35
C SER A 53 -20.48 -15.28 -19.10
N ARG A 54 -20.50 -15.91 -20.27
CA ARG A 54 -20.00 -15.27 -21.51
C ARG A 54 -20.72 -13.92 -21.67
N ARG A 55 -20.08 -12.81 -21.29
CA ARG A 55 -20.38 -11.45 -21.76
C ARG A 55 -19.22 -10.51 -21.37
N GLU A 56 -18.94 -9.63 -22.31
CA GLU A 56 -17.93 -8.58 -22.34
C GLU A 56 -17.86 -7.75 -21.06
N VAL A 57 -16.65 -7.34 -20.62
CA VAL A 57 -16.27 -5.95 -20.33
C VAL A 57 -14.74 -5.89 -20.20
N SER A 58 -14.15 -4.93 -20.92
CA SER A 58 -12.78 -4.47 -20.78
C SER A 58 -12.64 -3.72 -19.46
N ASP A 59 -11.97 -4.30 -18.46
CA ASP A 59 -11.59 -3.58 -17.24
C ASP A 59 -10.13 -3.12 -17.36
N ASP A 60 -9.98 -1.98 -18.00
CA ASP A 60 -8.87 -1.04 -17.82
C ASP A 60 -9.00 -0.47 -16.41
N VAL A 61 -8.31 -1.06 -15.43
CA VAL A 61 -8.21 -0.50 -14.07
C VAL A 61 -6.76 -0.54 -13.62
N ASP A 62 -5.94 0.30 -14.25
CA ASP A 62 -4.62 0.66 -13.76
C ASP A 62 -4.68 2.16 -13.38
N HIS A 63 -4.56 2.43 -12.08
CA HIS A 63 -4.43 3.74 -11.42
C HIS A 63 -5.71 4.58 -11.23
N GLU A 64 -6.37 4.34 -10.09
CA GLU A 64 -7.05 5.38 -9.32
C GLU A 64 -5.99 6.41 -8.85
N GLU A 65 -5.63 7.37 -9.70
CA GLU A 65 -5.02 8.60 -9.22
C GLU A 65 -6.12 9.40 -8.52
N PRO A 66 -6.02 9.71 -7.21
CA PRO A 66 -7.08 10.41 -6.51
C PRO A 66 -7.29 11.76 -7.19
N THR A 67 -8.44 11.95 -7.83
CA THR A 67 -8.87 13.23 -8.39
C THR A 67 -9.19 14.18 -7.23
N ALA A 68 -8.15 14.63 -6.52
CA ALA A 68 -8.27 15.72 -5.57
C ALA A 68 -8.74 16.94 -6.37
N PRO A 69 -9.92 17.52 -6.04
CA PRO A 69 -10.40 18.69 -6.74
C PRO A 69 -9.34 19.78 -6.65
N LYS A 70 -8.90 20.28 -7.81
CA LYS A 70 -7.91 21.35 -7.89
C LYS A 70 -8.49 22.60 -7.21
N PHE A 71 -8.08 22.85 -5.98
CA PHE A 71 -8.40 24.09 -5.28
C PHE A 71 -7.65 25.22 -5.98
N GLU A 72 -8.36 25.95 -6.82
CA GLU A 72 -7.89 27.22 -7.36
C GLU A 72 -8.29 28.31 -6.34
N PRO A 73 -7.34 28.80 -5.51
CA PRO A 73 -7.65 29.91 -4.62
C PRO A 73 -8.07 31.11 -5.48
N PRO A 74 -9.21 31.77 -5.21
CA PRO A 74 -9.61 32.94 -5.98
C PRO A 74 -8.51 34.00 -5.88
N ALA A 75 -7.87 34.29 -7.01
CA ALA A 75 -6.95 35.40 -7.17
C ALA A 75 -7.76 36.71 -7.15
N SER A 76 -8.20 37.12 -5.97
CA SER A 76 -8.78 38.43 -5.72
C SER A 76 -8.66 38.71 -4.23
N GLU A 77 -7.63 39.49 -3.88
CA GLU A 77 -7.46 40.10 -2.57
C GLU A 77 -8.79 40.74 -2.13
N PRO A 78 -9.31 40.44 -0.93
CA PRO A 78 -10.43 41.18 -0.37
C PRO A 78 -9.99 42.63 -0.20
N ARG A 79 -10.50 43.52 -1.07
CA ARG A 79 -10.41 44.96 -0.84
C ARG A 79 -11.02 45.24 0.51
N GLU A 80 -10.20 45.71 1.45
CA GLU A 80 -10.64 46.33 2.69
C GLU A 80 -11.53 47.54 2.34
N GLU A 81 -12.83 47.31 2.22
CA GLU A 81 -13.83 48.37 2.34
C GLU A 81 -13.98 48.68 3.82
N LYS A 82 -12.98 49.39 4.36
CA LYS A 82 -13.12 50.11 5.62
C LYS A 82 -13.89 51.39 5.33
N GLU A 83 -15.20 51.29 5.50
CA GLU A 83 -15.98 52.19 6.34
C GLU A 83 -15.21 53.47 6.76
N SER A 84 -15.40 54.56 6.01
CA SER A 84 -15.20 55.91 6.53
C SER A 84 -16.47 56.71 6.28
N VAL A 85 -17.42 56.50 7.18
CA VAL A 85 -18.47 57.46 7.48
C VAL A 85 -17.81 58.60 8.23
N SER A 86 -17.64 59.75 7.56
CA SER A 86 -17.69 61.07 8.19
C SER A 86 -17.90 62.17 7.17
#